data_AF-A0A538NQU6-F1
#
_entry.id   AF-A0A538NQU6-F1
#
_cell.length_a   1.000
_cell.length_b   1.000
_cell.length_c   1.000
_cell.angle_alpha   90.00
_cell.angle_beta   90.00
_cell.angle_gamma   90.00
#
_symmetry.space_group_name_H-M   'P 1'
#
loop_
_entity.id
_entity.type
_entity.pdbx_description
1 polymer ?
#
loop_
_entity_poly.entity_id
_entity_poly.type
_entity_poly.pdbx_seq_one_letter_code
_entity_poly.pdbx_strand_id
1 'polypeptide(L)'
;MRARDGQNIAAELDGTDKLTTLRQLMQSVIRPLLVFVAVTMVLPGSGVASVVFQPGKKAKYMAPGEEEISGNAAELFQIGQTAEKEGNTKRAIKAYKNLVRRHPKDTLAGGALYRAAQLQEQVHLYVAAVASFSQLVERYPGDPHFDEAIEAQFRIGEIYLHGKKLRFLGIPFASALDRAVTIFANVVRTAPYGKYTARAQFDIGLAREKQGANDAALQAYQAVVDKFPNEPIAVDAQYQIGYIWFTAARTGTKDFAATTNAKTAFEDFLFHYPNSEKAAQTRANLQLLERKQTASSYKVAKFYDKQKYYRAAVIYYNEVIRQQPGSAESNEAKKRIDQLRAKVGDAVLQPALSTAEAGKKKGDTHGGRIARGGSAKPGPANNEAPLPAPETDVSLPPPASLAPDTTTAPEPVAAPPSTSGSSDTSPAPEASASPAASASPAP
;
A
#
# COMPACT_ATOMS: atom_id res chain seq x y z
N MET A 1 25.53 -77.48 40.80
CA MET A 1 26.25 -77.24 42.07
C MET A 1 25.89 -75.84 42.54
N ARG A 2 25.29 -75.76 43.74
CA ARG A 2 25.05 -74.60 44.62
C ARG A 2 24.13 -73.44 44.20
N ALA A 3 23.21 -73.21 45.14
CA ALA A 3 22.18 -72.19 45.28
C ALA A 3 22.68 -70.90 45.98
N ARG A 4 21.80 -69.88 45.96
CA ARG A 4 21.42 -68.87 46.99
C ARG A 4 21.18 -67.52 46.32
N ASP A 5 20.30 -66.61 46.75
CA ASP A 5 19.13 -66.56 47.63
C ASP A 5 18.56 -65.12 47.47
N GLY A 6 17.26 -64.95 47.69
CA GLY A 6 16.66 -63.72 48.26
C GLY A 6 16.32 -62.55 47.32
N GLN A 7 15.04 -62.30 47.04
CA GLN A 7 14.14 -61.51 47.91
C GLN A 7 12.79 -61.21 47.22
N ASN A 8 11.71 -61.50 47.96
CA ASN A 8 10.33 -61.09 47.73
C ASN A 8 10.17 -59.55 47.78
N ILE A 9 9.11 -59.02 47.15
CA ILE A 9 7.95 -58.41 47.83
C ILE A 9 6.85 -58.16 46.78
N ALA A 10 5.67 -58.71 47.04
CA ALA A 10 4.45 -58.56 46.28
C ALA A 10 3.87 -57.14 46.46
N ALA A 11 3.44 -56.52 45.37
CA ALA A 11 2.67 -55.28 45.38
C ALA A 11 1.18 -55.62 45.47
N GLU A 12 0.62 -55.40 46.65
CA GLU A 12 -0.82 -55.48 46.93
C GLU A 12 -1.48 -54.13 46.58
N LEU A 13 -2.59 -54.19 45.85
CA LEU A 13 -3.40 -53.07 45.39
C LEU A 13 -4.34 -52.61 46.51
N ASP A 14 -4.17 -51.40 47.04
CA ASP A 14 -5.19 -50.73 47.86
C ASP A 14 -5.75 -49.48 47.15
N GLY A 15 -7.05 -49.54 46.86
CA GLY A 15 -7.81 -48.59 46.06
C GLY A 15 -8.85 -47.83 46.87
N THR A 16 -8.54 -47.45 48.10
CA THR A 16 -9.51 -46.80 49.01
C THR A 16 -9.18 -45.35 49.40
N ASP A 17 -7.93 -44.88 49.23
CA ASP A 17 -7.52 -43.53 49.67
C ASP A 17 -7.85 -42.36 48.70
N LYS A 18 -8.21 -42.65 47.44
CA LYS A 18 -8.49 -41.59 46.44
C LYS A 18 -9.93 -41.06 46.43
N LEU A 19 -10.86 -41.72 47.11
CA LEU A 19 -12.29 -41.33 47.09
C LEU A 19 -12.66 -40.35 48.21
N THR A 20 -11.93 -40.35 49.33
CA THR A 20 -12.16 -39.46 50.48
C THR A 20 -11.66 -38.03 50.23
N THR A 21 -10.57 -37.88 49.48
CA THR A 21 -9.94 -36.57 49.18
C THR A 21 -10.72 -35.73 48.17
N LEU A 22 -11.39 -36.34 47.19
CA LEU A 22 -12.24 -35.65 46.21
C LEU A 22 -13.53 -35.08 46.81
N ARG A 23 -14.09 -35.72 47.83
CA ARG A 23 -15.34 -35.30 48.48
C ARG A 23 -15.15 -34.06 49.37
N GLN A 24 -13.99 -33.94 50.03
CA GLN A 24 -13.63 -32.78 50.86
C GLN A 24 -13.31 -31.52 50.04
N LEU A 25 -12.75 -31.67 48.85
CA LEU A 25 -12.38 -30.54 47.99
C LEU A 25 -13.60 -29.94 47.25
N MET A 26 -14.59 -30.77 46.89
CA MET A 26 -15.86 -30.29 46.34
C MET A 26 -16.71 -29.49 47.34
N GLN A 27 -16.68 -29.81 48.64
CA GLN A 27 -17.51 -29.11 49.63
C GLN A 27 -16.96 -27.76 50.09
N SER A 28 -15.64 -27.57 50.03
CA SER A 28 -14.96 -26.37 50.54
C SER A 28 -14.86 -25.22 49.53
N VAL A 29 -14.91 -25.51 48.22
CA VAL A 29 -14.77 -24.49 47.16
C VAL A 29 -16.09 -24.18 46.45
N ILE A 30 -16.94 -25.17 46.22
CA ILE A 30 -18.15 -24.99 45.38
C ILE A 30 -19.29 -24.32 46.14
N ARG A 31 -19.43 -24.58 47.45
CA ARG A 31 -20.47 -23.97 48.29
C ARG A 31 -20.30 -22.46 48.46
N PRO A 32 -19.13 -21.90 48.80
CA PRO A 32 -18.99 -20.43 48.88
C PRO A 32 -19.14 -19.75 47.51
N LEU A 33 -18.72 -20.40 46.42
CA LEU A 33 -18.91 -19.90 45.05
C LEU A 33 -20.41 -19.82 44.67
N LEU A 34 -21.20 -20.84 44.99
CA LEU A 34 -22.65 -20.85 44.75
C LEU A 34 -23.38 -19.81 45.60
N VAL A 35 -22.97 -19.59 46.85
CA VAL A 35 -23.55 -18.54 47.70
C VAL A 35 -23.20 -17.14 47.15
N PHE A 36 -21.99 -16.94 46.64
CA PHE A 36 -21.59 -15.66 46.03
C PHE A 36 -22.35 -15.37 44.72
N VAL A 37 -22.58 -16.39 43.89
CA VAL A 37 -23.43 -16.27 42.69
C VAL A 37 -24.89 -16.00 43.06
N ALA A 38 -25.41 -16.64 44.12
CA ALA A 38 -26.77 -16.38 44.60
C ALA A 38 -26.92 -14.96 45.16
N VAL A 39 -25.93 -14.43 45.90
CA VAL A 39 -25.97 -13.07 46.47
C VAL A 39 -25.85 -11.99 45.39
N THR A 40 -25.06 -12.23 44.33
CA THR A 40 -24.98 -11.29 43.19
C THR A 40 -26.23 -11.28 42.32
N MET A 41 -27.01 -12.38 42.32
CA MET A 41 -28.28 -12.47 41.58
C MET A 41 -29.49 -11.90 42.36
N VAL A 42 -29.34 -11.58 43.64
CA VAL A 42 -30.41 -11.06 44.52
C VAL A 42 -30.32 -9.55 44.75
N LEU A 43 -29.32 -8.85 44.19
CA LEU A 43 -29.31 -7.38 44.19
C LEU A 43 -30.30 -6.85 43.13
N PRO A 44 -31.46 -6.27 43.50
CA PRO A 44 -32.36 -5.69 42.53
C PRO A 44 -31.70 -4.42 41.99
N GLY A 45 -31.17 -4.49 40.76
CA GLY A 45 -30.87 -3.30 40.00
C GLY A 45 -32.16 -2.52 39.80
N SER A 46 -32.20 -1.27 40.28
CA SER A 46 -33.31 -0.35 40.06
C SER A 46 -33.39 0.05 38.58
N GLY A 47 -33.89 -0.86 37.75
CA GLY A 47 -34.29 -0.55 36.39
C GLY A 47 -35.63 0.17 36.41
N VAL A 48 -35.62 1.46 36.08
CA VAL A 48 -36.85 2.24 35.90
C VAL A 48 -37.52 1.75 34.61
N ALA A 49 -38.47 0.82 34.73
CA ALA A 49 -39.22 0.28 33.61
C ALA A 49 -40.51 1.10 33.42
N SER A 50 -40.74 1.58 32.21
CA SER A 50 -41.95 2.31 31.85
C SER A 50 -43.05 1.32 31.44
N VAL A 51 -44.21 1.40 32.10
CA VAL A 51 -45.40 0.62 31.74
C VAL A 51 -46.22 1.46 30.76
N VAL A 52 -46.29 1.04 29.50
CA VAL A 52 -47.12 1.71 28.49
C VAL A 52 -48.54 1.14 28.54
N PHE A 53 -49.49 1.98 28.93
CA PHE A 53 -50.91 1.64 28.93
C PHE A 53 -51.54 2.09 27.60
N GLN A 54 -51.99 1.12 26.80
CA GLN A 54 -52.85 1.37 25.64
C GLN A 54 -54.28 0.93 26.00
N PRO A 55 -55.29 1.82 25.95
CA PRO A 55 -56.68 1.46 26.22
C PRO A 55 -57.11 0.27 25.34
N GLY A 56 -57.54 -0.83 25.96
CA GLY A 56 -57.98 -2.04 25.26
C GLY A 56 -56.90 -3.10 24.95
N LYS A 57 -55.63 -2.89 25.36
CA LYS A 57 -54.57 -3.91 25.25
C LYS A 57 -53.92 -4.17 26.61
N LYS A 58 -53.50 -5.43 26.85
CA LYS A 58 -52.78 -5.79 28.09
C LYS A 58 -51.47 -5.01 28.19
N ALA A 59 -51.16 -4.52 29.38
CA ALA A 59 -49.92 -3.78 29.66
C ALA A 59 -48.71 -4.60 29.19
N LYS A 60 -47.91 -4.02 28.30
CA LYS A 60 -46.71 -4.67 27.76
C LYS A 60 -45.49 -4.07 28.44
N TYR A 61 -44.72 -4.91 29.13
CA TYR A 61 -43.47 -4.52 29.77
C TYR A 61 -42.44 -4.20 28.68
N MET A 62 -41.82 -3.01 28.72
CA MET A 62 -40.75 -2.64 27.81
C MET A 62 -39.48 -2.39 28.61
N ALA A 63 -38.39 -3.05 28.22
CA ALA A 63 -37.10 -2.78 28.82
C ALA A 63 -36.63 -1.35 28.49
N PRO A 64 -35.85 -0.68 29.36
CA PRO A 64 -35.29 0.64 29.08
C PRO A 64 -34.58 0.68 27.71
N GLY A 65 -35.10 1.48 26.77
CA GLY A 65 -34.62 1.58 25.39
C GLY A 65 -35.53 0.97 24.30
N GLU A 66 -36.50 0.14 24.68
CA GLU A 66 -37.45 -0.47 23.74
C GLU A 66 -38.73 0.36 23.51
N GLU A 67 -38.91 1.46 24.23
CA GLU A 67 -40.06 2.37 24.11
C GLU A 67 -40.28 2.90 22.68
N GLU A 68 -41.56 3.09 22.30
CA GLU A 68 -41.92 3.80 21.08
C GLU A 68 -41.64 5.29 21.24
N ILE A 69 -40.63 5.78 20.53
CA ILE A 69 -40.27 7.21 20.52
C ILE A 69 -41.01 7.89 19.36
N SER A 70 -41.92 8.80 19.69
CA SER A 70 -42.71 9.60 18.75
C SER A 70 -42.91 11.02 19.26
N GLY A 71 -42.89 11.99 18.37
CA GLY A 71 -43.06 13.41 18.67
C GLY A 71 -42.78 14.26 17.43
N ASN A 72 -42.90 15.58 17.56
CA ASN A 72 -42.38 16.52 16.56
C ASN A 72 -40.83 16.50 16.57
N ALA A 73 -40.18 17.19 15.63
CA ALA A 73 -38.73 17.15 15.52
C ALA A 73 -38.01 17.67 16.78
N ALA A 74 -38.50 18.77 17.37
CA ALA A 74 -37.95 19.35 18.59
C ALA A 74 -38.09 18.40 19.79
N GLU A 75 -39.25 17.77 19.98
CA GLU A 75 -39.49 16.78 21.03
C GLU A 75 -38.56 15.58 20.90
N LEU A 76 -38.42 15.02 19.69
CA LEU A 76 -37.51 13.89 19.45
C LEU A 76 -36.05 14.27 19.72
N PHE A 77 -35.67 15.50 19.40
CA PHE A 77 -34.34 16.02 19.70
C PHE A 77 -34.13 16.17 21.21
N GLN A 78 -35.09 16.74 21.93
CA GLN A 78 -35.06 16.87 23.39
C GLN A 78 -35.02 15.52 24.10
N ILE A 79 -35.78 14.52 23.61
CA ILE A 79 -35.71 13.15 24.14
C ILE A 79 -34.29 12.58 23.97
N GLY A 80 -33.65 12.84 22.83
CA GLY A 80 -32.24 12.49 22.60
C GLY A 80 -31.32 13.13 23.63
N GLN A 81 -31.42 14.44 23.83
CA GLN A 81 -30.59 15.19 24.78
C GLN A 81 -30.79 14.75 26.23
N THR A 82 -32.03 14.49 26.65
CA THR A 82 -32.34 13.98 27.99
C THR A 82 -31.74 12.59 28.19
N ALA A 83 -31.88 11.71 27.21
CA ALA A 83 -31.29 10.37 27.27
C ALA A 83 -29.75 10.41 27.30
N GLU A 84 -29.10 11.39 26.65
CA GLU A 84 -27.66 11.62 26.79
C GLU A 84 -27.27 11.99 28.22
N LYS A 85 -28.01 12.93 28.85
CA LYS A 85 -27.77 13.35 30.23
C LYS A 85 -27.94 12.20 31.23
N GLU A 86 -28.86 11.28 30.94
CA GLU A 86 -29.09 10.06 31.70
C GLU A 86 -28.03 8.96 31.45
N GLY A 87 -27.09 9.18 30.52
CA GLY A 87 -26.11 8.17 30.08
C GLY A 87 -26.69 7.04 29.22
N ASN A 88 -27.98 7.11 28.85
CA ASN A 88 -28.64 6.11 28.04
C ASN A 88 -28.36 6.32 26.54
N THR A 89 -27.14 5.97 26.14
CA THR A 89 -26.63 6.15 24.77
C THR A 89 -27.52 5.47 23.72
N LYS A 90 -28.05 4.28 24.00
CA LYS A 90 -28.93 3.55 23.07
C LYS A 90 -30.24 4.29 22.82
N ARG A 91 -30.88 4.80 23.89
CA ARG A 91 -32.11 5.59 23.81
C ARG A 91 -31.88 6.90 23.05
N ALA A 92 -30.77 7.59 23.34
CA ALA A 92 -30.39 8.82 22.65
C ALA A 92 -30.24 8.61 21.12
N ILE A 93 -29.44 7.61 20.72
CA ILE A 93 -29.26 7.27 19.29
C ILE A 93 -30.61 6.93 18.63
N LYS A 94 -31.48 6.16 19.31
CA LYS A 94 -32.80 5.79 18.79
C LYS A 94 -33.70 7.02 18.57
N ALA A 95 -33.67 7.98 19.49
CA ALA A 95 -34.45 9.22 19.39
C ALA A 95 -34.01 10.06 18.18
N TYR A 96 -32.70 10.31 18.05
CA TYR A 96 -32.14 11.04 16.91
C TYR A 96 -32.41 10.36 15.57
N LYS A 97 -32.22 9.03 15.48
CA LYS A 97 -32.53 8.30 14.25
C LYS A 97 -34.03 8.35 13.90
N ASN A 98 -34.92 8.35 14.90
CA ASN A 98 -36.35 8.51 14.67
C ASN A 98 -36.71 9.93 14.19
N LEU A 99 -36.05 10.96 14.70
CA LEU A 99 -36.20 12.33 14.21
C LEU A 99 -35.93 12.38 12.71
N VAL A 100 -34.78 11.88 12.28
CA VAL A 100 -34.38 11.91 10.87
C VAL A 100 -35.30 11.05 9.99
N ARG A 101 -35.81 9.94 10.52
CA ARG A 101 -36.72 9.06 9.77
C ARG A 101 -38.10 9.67 9.58
N ARG A 102 -38.63 10.36 10.60
CA ARG A 102 -40.00 10.93 10.59
C ARG A 102 -40.01 12.34 10.00
N HIS A 103 -38.97 13.12 10.27
CA HIS A 103 -38.86 14.54 9.91
C HIS A 103 -37.54 14.82 9.15
N PRO A 104 -37.31 14.20 7.98
CA PRO A 104 -36.05 14.31 7.23
C PRO A 104 -35.79 15.70 6.60
N LYS A 105 -36.76 16.62 6.61
CA LYS A 105 -36.59 17.98 6.05
C LYS A 105 -36.44 19.05 7.14
N ASP A 106 -36.52 18.64 8.40
CA ASP A 106 -36.42 19.56 9.52
C ASP A 106 -34.97 20.03 9.72
N THR A 107 -34.80 21.26 10.19
CA THR A 107 -33.46 21.85 10.40
C THR A 107 -32.67 21.12 11.48
N LEU A 108 -33.35 20.42 12.41
CA LEU A 108 -32.71 19.61 13.44
C LEU A 108 -32.22 18.25 12.94
N ALA A 109 -32.58 17.83 11.72
CA ALA A 109 -32.26 16.49 11.23
C ALA A 109 -30.76 16.27 11.02
N GLY A 110 -30.04 17.26 10.47
CA GLY A 110 -28.59 17.18 10.31
C GLY A 110 -27.87 17.15 11.67
N GLY A 111 -28.20 18.08 12.57
CA GLY A 111 -27.71 18.08 13.95
C GLY A 111 -28.01 16.78 14.72
N ALA A 112 -29.18 16.16 14.51
CA ALA A 112 -29.53 14.87 15.10
C ALA A 112 -28.64 13.73 14.58
N LEU A 113 -28.34 13.70 13.28
CA LEU A 113 -27.38 12.74 12.70
C LEU A 113 -25.99 12.94 13.29
N TYR A 114 -25.54 14.18 13.44
CA TYR A 114 -24.25 14.51 14.03
C TYR A 114 -24.14 13.97 15.46
N ARG A 115 -25.12 14.27 16.32
CA ARG A 115 -25.15 13.77 17.71
C ARG A 115 -25.22 12.24 17.77
N ALA A 116 -26.06 11.63 16.94
CA ALA A 116 -26.13 10.16 16.85
C ALA A 116 -24.79 9.54 16.45
N ALA A 117 -24.08 10.16 15.50
CA ALA A 117 -22.78 9.70 15.03
C ALA A 117 -21.69 9.83 16.11
N GLN A 118 -21.64 10.97 16.81
CA GLN A 118 -20.72 11.18 17.94
C GLN A 118 -20.92 10.13 19.04
N LEU A 119 -22.17 9.87 19.43
CA LEU A 119 -22.50 8.84 20.41
C LEU A 119 -22.09 7.44 19.94
N GLN A 120 -22.29 7.13 18.66
CA GLN A 120 -21.85 5.86 18.07
C GLN A 120 -20.33 5.72 18.07
N GLU A 121 -19.58 6.80 17.81
CA GLU A 121 -18.12 6.81 17.88
C GLU A 121 -17.63 6.58 19.32
N GLN A 122 -18.25 7.21 20.32
CA GLN A 122 -17.92 7.02 21.74
C GLN A 122 -18.09 5.57 22.19
N VAL A 123 -19.09 4.85 21.68
CA VAL A 123 -19.27 3.41 21.94
C VAL A 123 -18.53 2.51 20.95
N HIS A 124 -17.59 3.07 20.18
CA HIS A 124 -16.75 2.38 19.19
C HIS A 124 -17.53 1.67 18.06
N LEU A 125 -18.78 2.06 17.81
CA LEU A 125 -19.59 1.59 16.69
C LEU A 125 -19.26 2.38 15.42
N TYR A 126 -17.99 2.33 15.01
CA TYR A 126 -17.43 3.14 13.92
C TYR A 126 -18.20 3.02 12.60
N VAL A 127 -18.68 1.82 12.27
CA VAL A 127 -19.48 1.57 11.06
C VAL A 127 -20.79 2.34 11.09
N ALA A 128 -21.47 2.34 12.24
CA ALA A 128 -22.71 3.07 12.42
C ALA A 128 -22.45 4.57 12.44
N ALA A 129 -21.37 5.01 13.10
CA ALA A 129 -20.96 6.41 13.15
C ALA A 129 -20.73 6.97 11.74
N VAL A 130 -19.91 6.28 10.91
CA VAL A 130 -19.70 6.66 9.51
C VAL A 130 -21.01 6.68 8.73
N ALA A 131 -21.91 5.72 8.93
CA ALA A 131 -23.19 5.73 8.21
C ALA A 131 -24.03 6.97 8.56
N SER A 132 -24.06 7.37 9.83
CA SER A 132 -24.75 8.57 10.29
C SER A 132 -24.07 9.86 9.76
N PHE A 133 -22.74 9.95 9.82
CA PHE A 133 -21.98 11.06 9.23
C PHE A 133 -22.15 11.14 7.71
N SER A 134 -22.15 10.00 7.00
CA SER A 134 -22.36 9.92 5.55
C SER A 134 -23.73 10.47 5.18
N GLN A 135 -24.75 10.07 5.93
CA GLN A 135 -26.09 10.58 5.71
C GLN A 135 -26.17 12.10 5.96
N LEU A 136 -25.40 12.64 6.91
CA LEU A 136 -25.31 14.08 7.16
C LEU A 136 -24.74 14.79 5.94
N VAL A 137 -23.53 14.42 5.51
CA VAL A 137 -22.82 15.11 4.43
C VAL A 137 -23.50 14.94 3.07
N GLU A 138 -24.23 13.84 2.85
CA GLU A 138 -24.94 13.60 1.58
C GLU A 138 -26.29 14.30 1.49
N ARG A 139 -27.04 14.36 2.60
CA ARG A 139 -28.42 14.88 2.58
C ARG A 139 -28.54 16.31 3.09
N TYR A 140 -27.59 16.76 3.91
CA TYR A 140 -27.61 18.07 4.55
C TYR A 140 -26.25 18.78 4.34
N PRO A 141 -25.85 19.07 3.09
CA PRO A 141 -24.57 19.70 2.79
C PRO A 141 -24.41 21.12 3.35
N GLY A 142 -25.51 21.78 3.75
CA GLY A 142 -25.50 23.08 4.42
C GLY A 142 -25.60 23.02 5.94
N ASP A 143 -25.52 21.83 6.56
CA ASP A 143 -25.51 21.71 8.02
C ASP A 143 -24.23 22.34 8.60
N PRO A 144 -24.31 23.05 9.74
CA PRO A 144 -23.13 23.63 10.38
C PRO A 144 -22.04 22.62 10.74
N HIS A 145 -22.38 21.33 10.89
CA HIS A 145 -21.43 20.27 11.26
C HIS A 145 -20.91 19.47 10.06
N PHE A 146 -21.03 20.02 8.84
CA PHE A 146 -20.60 19.33 7.63
C PHE A 146 -19.11 18.99 7.66
N ASP A 147 -18.26 19.97 7.98
CA ASP A 147 -16.81 19.80 7.98
C ASP A 147 -16.35 18.87 9.10
N GLU A 148 -16.97 18.95 10.28
CA GLU A 148 -16.71 18.05 11.41
C GLU A 148 -17.12 16.60 11.09
N ALA A 149 -18.19 16.41 10.31
CA ALA A 149 -18.60 15.09 9.86
C ALA A 149 -17.59 14.49 8.86
N ILE A 150 -17.06 15.30 7.93
CA ILE A 150 -16.00 14.89 7.01
C ILE A 150 -14.71 14.54 7.76
N GLU A 151 -14.31 15.37 8.73
CA GLU A 151 -13.17 15.11 9.59
C GLU A 151 -13.34 13.81 10.39
N ALA A 152 -14.51 13.58 10.98
CA ALA A 152 -14.79 12.36 11.72
C ALA A 152 -14.75 11.12 10.81
N GLN A 153 -15.28 11.20 9.59
CA GLN A 153 -15.14 10.13 8.60
C GLN A 153 -13.67 9.85 8.28
N PHE A 154 -12.88 10.88 8.02
CA PHE A 154 -11.45 10.74 7.75
C PHE A 154 -10.72 10.06 8.92
N ARG A 155 -10.92 10.53 10.15
CA ARG A 155 -10.35 9.92 11.37
C ARG A 155 -10.75 8.46 11.53
N ILE A 156 -12.01 8.09 11.28
CA ILE A 156 -12.46 6.70 11.36
C ILE A 156 -11.83 5.86 10.23
N GLY A 157 -11.67 6.42 9.03
CA GLY A 157 -10.92 5.81 7.93
C GLY A 157 -9.49 5.45 8.35
N GLU A 158 -8.78 6.36 9.00
CA GLU A 158 -7.43 6.13 9.54
C GLU A 158 -7.40 5.01 10.59
N ILE A 159 -8.42 4.94 11.47
CA ILE A 159 -8.56 3.84 12.43
C ILE A 159 -8.64 2.49 11.71
N TYR A 160 -9.39 2.39 10.61
CA TYR A 160 -9.47 1.15 9.82
C TYR A 160 -8.17 0.86 9.05
N LEU A 161 -7.49 1.89 8.53
CA LEU A 161 -6.24 1.77 7.78
C LEU A 161 -5.05 1.32 8.63
N HIS A 162 -4.97 1.80 9.87
CA HIS A 162 -3.84 1.57 10.80
C HIS A 162 -4.17 0.57 11.91
N GLY A 163 -5.42 0.14 12.03
CA GLY A 163 -5.96 -0.64 13.15
C GLY A 163 -5.38 -2.04 13.32
N LYS A 164 -4.13 -2.17 13.79
CA LYS A 164 -3.61 -3.41 14.39
C LYS A 164 -4.52 -3.91 15.53
N LYS A 165 -5.17 -2.99 16.26
CA LYS A 165 -6.12 -3.30 17.35
C LYS A 165 -7.43 -3.93 16.85
N LEU A 166 -7.90 -3.61 15.63
CA LEU A 166 -9.11 -4.25 15.09
C LEU A 166 -8.90 -5.74 14.80
N ARG A 167 -7.66 -6.17 14.57
CA ARG A 167 -7.29 -7.58 14.43
C ARG A 167 -7.53 -8.39 15.71
N PHE A 168 -7.48 -7.74 16.88
CA PHE A 168 -7.82 -8.36 18.17
C PHE A 168 -9.34 -8.51 18.36
N LEU A 169 -10.16 -7.71 17.65
CA LEU A 169 -11.62 -7.69 17.76
C LEU A 169 -12.32 -8.63 16.75
N GLY A 170 -11.61 -9.64 16.22
CA GLY A 170 -12.18 -10.66 15.33
C GLY A 170 -12.49 -10.22 13.89
N ILE A 171 -12.07 -9.02 13.47
CA ILE A 171 -12.29 -8.51 12.10
C ILE A 171 -11.11 -8.93 11.20
N PRO A 172 -11.33 -9.59 10.04
CA PRO A 172 -10.25 -9.94 9.14
C PRO A 172 -9.61 -8.68 8.54
N PHE A 173 -8.28 -8.62 8.49
CA PHE A 173 -7.52 -7.44 8.10
C PHE A 173 -7.90 -6.90 6.71
N ALA A 174 -8.13 -7.79 5.72
CA ALA A 174 -8.58 -7.39 4.39
C ALA A 174 -9.89 -6.59 4.43
N SER A 175 -10.85 -7.04 5.25
CA SER A 175 -12.14 -6.34 5.40
C SER A 175 -12.02 -4.98 6.10
N ALA A 176 -10.99 -4.78 6.93
CA ALA A 176 -10.72 -3.48 7.54
C ALA A 176 -10.21 -2.48 6.49
N LEU A 177 -9.32 -2.92 5.61
CA LEU A 177 -8.81 -2.10 4.50
C LEU A 177 -9.91 -1.75 3.50
N ASP A 178 -10.81 -2.67 3.17
CA ASP A 178 -11.97 -2.37 2.30
C ASP A 178 -12.91 -1.33 2.91
N ARG A 179 -13.10 -1.39 4.23
CA ARG A 179 -13.86 -0.36 4.97
C ARG A 179 -13.14 0.99 4.90
N ALA A 180 -11.83 1.04 5.12
CA ALA A 180 -11.04 2.26 5.00
C ALA A 180 -11.21 2.88 3.62
N VAL A 181 -11.06 2.09 2.55
CA VAL A 181 -11.26 2.56 1.16
C VAL A 181 -12.66 3.13 0.97
N THR A 182 -13.70 2.45 1.46
CA THR A 182 -15.09 2.92 1.33
C THR A 182 -15.32 4.25 2.04
N ILE A 183 -14.75 4.40 3.24
CA ILE A 183 -14.86 5.63 4.04
C ILE A 183 -14.15 6.79 3.36
N PHE A 184 -12.88 6.61 2.96
CA PHE A 184 -12.12 7.64 2.27
C PHE A 184 -12.73 8.01 0.92
N ALA A 185 -13.24 7.03 0.17
CA ALA A 185 -13.95 7.30 -1.09
C ALA A 185 -15.20 8.15 -0.87
N ASN A 186 -15.87 8.01 0.28
CA ASN A 186 -16.98 8.89 0.63
C ASN A 186 -16.49 10.33 0.82
N VAL A 187 -15.45 10.54 1.63
CA VAL A 187 -14.83 11.86 1.85
C VAL A 187 -14.43 12.53 0.53
N VAL A 188 -13.76 11.80 -0.36
CA VAL A 188 -13.34 12.33 -1.66
C VAL A 188 -14.52 12.75 -2.53
N ARG A 189 -15.63 12.00 -2.47
CA ARG A 189 -16.83 12.27 -3.28
C ARG A 189 -17.65 13.45 -2.72
N THR A 190 -17.78 13.56 -1.41
CA THR A 190 -18.66 14.57 -0.77
C THR A 190 -17.96 15.90 -0.54
N ALA A 191 -16.64 15.90 -0.37
CA ALA A 191 -15.85 17.09 -0.17
C ALA A 191 -14.68 17.16 -1.19
N PRO A 192 -14.90 17.24 -2.51
CA PRO A 192 -13.84 17.15 -3.52
C PRO A 192 -12.72 18.20 -3.39
N TYR A 193 -12.99 19.33 -2.75
CA TYR A 193 -12.04 20.41 -2.46
C TYR A 193 -11.77 20.59 -0.95
N GLY A 194 -12.16 19.62 -0.14
CA GLY A 194 -12.01 19.65 1.30
C GLY A 194 -10.56 19.41 1.75
N LYS A 195 -10.23 19.92 2.95
CA LYS A 195 -8.92 19.79 3.59
C LYS A 195 -8.37 18.35 3.63
N TYR A 196 -9.26 17.37 3.78
CA TYR A 196 -8.87 15.96 3.95
C TYR A 196 -8.83 15.17 2.64
N THR A 197 -9.18 15.77 1.52
CA THR A 197 -9.52 15.01 0.30
C THR A 197 -8.30 14.48 -0.45
N ALA A 198 -7.27 15.30 -0.63
CA ALA A 198 -6.01 14.84 -1.22
C ALA A 198 -5.39 13.71 -0.38
N ARG A 199 -5.44 13.85 0.95
CA ARG A 199 -4.96 12.83 1.88
C ARG A 199 -5.81 11.56 1.88
N ALA A 200 -7.14 11.69 1.88
CA ALA A 200 -8.05 10.55 1.77
C ALA A 200 -7.82 9.77 0.47
N GLN A 201 -7.61 10.47 -0.65
CA GLN A 201 -7.30 9.85 -1.94
C GLN A 201 -5.96 9.09 -1.90
N PHE A 202 -4.93 9.67 -1.27
CA PHE A 202 -3.66 8.98 -1.02
C PHE A 202 -3.85 7.74 -0.13
N ASP A 203 -4.63 7.85 0.93
CA ASP A 203 -4.87 6.77 1.89
C ASP A 203 -5.71 5.62 1.30
N ILE A 204 -6.53 5.87 0.27
CA ILE A 204 -7.11 4.82 -0.59
C ILE A 204 -5.99 4.01 -1.27
N GLY A 205 -4.99 4.69 -1.84
CA GLY A 205 -3.82 4.04 -2.45
C GLY A 205 -3.06 3.18 -1.45
N LEU A 206 -2.78 3.73 -0.26
CA LEU A 206 -2.10 3.02 0.82
C LEU A 206 -2.89 1.80 1.31
N ALA A 207 -4.23 1.89 1.38
CA ALA A 207 -5.06 0.75 1.72
C ALA A 207 -4.98 -0.36 0.66
N ARG A 208 -5.06 0.00 -0.63
CA ARG A 208 -4.96 -0.96 -1.75
C ARG A 208 -3.58 -1.59 -1.83
N GLU A 209 -2.52 -0.84 -1.58
CA GLU A 209 -1.15 -1.33 -1.51
C GLU A 209 -1.00 -2.40 -0.41
N LYS A 210 -1.52 -2.13 0.79
CA LYS A 210 -1.53 -3.10 1.91
C LYS A 210 -2.35 -4.36 1.61
N GLN A 211 -3.32 -4.30 0.70
CA GLN A 211 -4.07 -5.46 0.21
C GLN A 211 -3.32 -6.25 -0.86
N GLY A 212 -2.21 -5.72 -1.41
CA GLY A 212 -1.52 -6.27 -2.58
C GLY A 212 -2.21 -5.97 -3.91
N ALA A 213 -3.22 -5.09 -3.91
CA ALA A 213 -3.96 -4.67 -5.10
C ALA A 213 -3.21 -3.53 -5.82
N ASN A 214 -2.04 -3.85 -6.38
CA ASN A 214 -1.11 -2.87 -6.95
C ASN A 214 -1.74 -1.98 -8.03
N ASP A 215 -2.53 -2.54 -8.94
CA ASP A 215 -3.18 -1.76 -10.01
C ASP A 215 -4.15 -0.71 -9.43
N ALA A 216 -4.92 -1.10 -8.40
CA ALA A 216 -5.83 -0.19 -7.73
C ALA A 216 -5.08 0.87 -6.90
N ALA A 217 -3.94 0.50 -6.31
CA ALA A 217 -3.08 1.44 -5.59
C ALA A 217 -2.47 2.48 -6.54
N LEU A 218 -1.95 2.05 -7.69
CA LEU A 218 -1.42 2.91 -8.74
C LEU A 218 -2.47 3.91 -9.24
N GLN A 219 -3.69 3.45 -9.52
CA GLN A 219 -4.79 4.33 -9.93
C GLN A 219 -5.11 5.37 -8.85
N ALA A 220 -5.12 4.96 -7.59
CA ALA A 220 -5.44 5.86 -6.49
C ALA A 220 -4.35 6.92 -6.27
N TYR A 221 -3.07 6.54 -6.33
CA TYR A 221 -1.94 7.47 -6.22
C TYR A 221 -1.85 8.39 -7.45
N GLN A 222 -2.06 7.87 -8.66
CA GLN A 222 -2.09 8.69 -9.88
C GLN A 222 -3.18 9.76 -9.78
N ALA A 223 -4.36 9.40 -9.25
CA ALA A 223 -5.42 10.38 -9.03
C ALA A 223 -5.04 11.48 -8.02
N VAL A 224 -4.10 11.24 -7.10
CA VAL A 224 -3.55 12.30 -6.23
C VAL A 224 -2.72 13.27 -7.05
N VAL A 225 -1.81 12.74 -7.87
CA VAL A 225 -0.88 13.53 -8.70
C VAL A 225 -1.66 14.36 -9.72
N ASP A 226 -2.66 13.77 -10.37
CA ASP A 226 -3.45 14.44 -11.40
C ASP A 226 -4.38 15.53 -10.84
N LYS A 227 -5.02 15.27 -9.69
CA LYS A 227 -6.06 16.15 -9.14
C LYS A 227 -5.54 17.14 -8.12
N PHE A 228 -4.45 16.83 -7.44
CA PHE A 228 -3.88 17.64 -6.36
C PHE A 228 -2.37 17.90 -6.56
N PRO A 229 -1.91 18.33 -7.75
CA PRO A 229 -0.47 18.44 -8.06
C PRO A 229 0.30 19.42 -7.17
N ASN A 230 -0.39 20.40 -6.56
CA ASN A 230 0.20 21.43 -5.71
C ASN A 230 0.20 21.04 -4.21
N GLU A 231 -0.48 19.95 -3.83
CA GLU A 231 -0.52 19.50 -2.45
C GLU A 231 0.78 18.75 -2.11
N PRO A 232 1.37 18.94 -0.91
CA PRO A 232 2.59 18.23 -0.51
C PRO A 232 2.49 16.71 -0.63
N ILE A 233 1.29 16.14 -0.44
CA ILE A 233 1.04 14.69 -0.53
C ILE A 233 1.19 14.14 -1.95
N ALA A 234 1.13 14.98 -3.00
CA ALA A 234 1.34 14.54 -4.38
C ALA A 234 2.80 14.07 -4.61
N VAL A 235 3.77 14.68 -3.91
CA VAL A 235 5.16 14.24 -3.94
C VAL A 235 5.27 12.80 -3.40
N ASP A 236 4.62 12.52 -2.27
CA ASP A 236 4.58 11.17 -1.72
C ASP A 236 3.87 10.19 -2.67
N ALA A 237 2.77 10.60 -3.31
CA ALA A 237 2.04 9.77 -4.27
C ALA A 237 2.91 9.39 -5.47
N GLN A 238 3.61 10.36 -6.07
CA GLN A 238 4.51 10.12 -7.20
C GLN A 238 5.64 9.15 -6.82
N TYR A 239 6.19 9.30 -5.60
CA TYR A 239 7.17 8.35 -5.10
C TYR A 239 6.60 6.93 -4.94
N GLN A 240 5.38 6.80 -4.39
CA GLN A 240 4.75 5.49 -4.20
C GLN A 240 4.46 4.76 -5.51
N ILE A 241 4.12 5.48 -6.57
CA ILE A 241 3.94 4.89 -7.92
C ILE A 241 5.22 4.16 -8.35
N GLY A 242 6.38 4.83 -8.27
CA GLY A 242 7.66 4.19 -8.57
C GLY A 242 8.01 3.05 -7.61
N TYR A 243 7.67 3.20 -6.33
CA TYR A 243 7.95 2.18 -5.31
C TYR A 243 7.14 0.88 -5.49
N ILE A 244 5.89 0.97 -5.94
CA ILE A 244 5.06 -0.20 -6.29
C ILE A 244 5.74 -0.98 -7.43
N TRP A 245 6.11 -0.29 -8.52
CA TRP A 245 6.79 -0.92 -9.65
C TRP A 245 8.14 -1.51 -9.25
N PHE A 246 8.90 -0.81 -8.41
CA PHE A 246 10.16 -1.29 -7.87
C PHE A 246 10.01 -2.58 -7.07
N THR A 247 8.96 -2.67 -6.25
CA THR A 247 8.67 -3.87 -5.47
C THR A 247 8.29 -5.03 -6.38
N ALA A 248 7.46 -4.78 -7.40
CA ALA A 248 7.13 -5.76 -8.43
C ALA A 248 8.37 -6.23 -9.21
N ALA A 249 9.26 -5.30 -9.58
CA ALA A 249 10.53 -5.61 -10.24
C ALA A 249 11.47 -6.43 -9.35
N ARG A 250 11.41 -6.28 -8.02
CA ARG A 250 12.19 -7.08 -7.07
C ARG A 250 11.67 -8.50 -6.90
N THR A 251 10.36 -8.67 -6.74
CA THR A 251 9.72 -9.97 -6.48
C THR A 251 9.54 -10.80 -7.76
N GLY A 252 9.33 -10.15 -8.90
CA GLY A 252 9.25 -10.78 -10.20
C GLY A 252 10.64 -11.25 -10.67
N THR A 253 10.76 -12.54 -10.99
CA THR A 253 12.01 -13.11 -11.49
C THR A 253 12.35 -12.66 -12.91
N LYS A 254 11.37 -12.11 -13.67
CA LYS A 254 11.55 -11.73 -15.09
C LYS A 254 10.65 -10.56 -15.56
N ASP A 255 10.16 -9.70 -14.68
CA ASP A 255 9.29 -8.59 -15.12
C ASP A 255 10.12 -7.40 -15.64
N PHE A 256 10.47 -7.46 -16.92
CA PHE A 256 11.16 -6.37 -17.62
C PHE A 256 10.28 -5.10 -17.65
N ALA A 257 8.96 -5.25 -17.80
CA ALA A 257 8.03 -4.14 -17.82
C ALA A 257 8.00 -3.43 -16.46
N ALA A 258 7.91 -4.15 -15.34
CA ALA A 258 7.99 -3.53 -14.02
C ALA A 258 9.33 -2.83 -13.75
N THR A 259 10.44 -3.39 -14.24
CA THR A 259 11.75 -2.74 -14.11
C THR A 259 11.80 -1.43 -14.88
N THR A 260 11.31 -1.43 -16.13
CA THR A 260 11.22 -0.22 -16.96
C THR A 260 10.28 0.81 -16.35
N ASN A 261 9.08 0.40 -15.94
CA ASN A 261 8.11 1.29 -15.29
C ASN A 261 8.67 1.90 -14.00
N ALA A 262 9.38 1.12 -13.19
CA ALA A 262 10.00 1.63 -11.96
C ALA A 262 11.09 2.66 -12.26
N LYS A 263 11.92 2.42 -13.29
CA LYS A 263 12.93 3.38 -13.73
C LYS A 263 12.31 4.67 -14.20
N THR A 264 11.37 4.58 -15.15
CA THR A 264 10.66 5.74 -15.68
C THR A 264 9.97 6.54 -14.58
N ALA A 265 9.26 5.90 -13.66
CA ALA A 265 8.58 6.58 -12.56
C ALA A 265 9.56 7.28 -11.59
N PHE A 266 10.71 6.67 -11.30
CA PHE A 266 11.72 7.29 -10.42
C PHE A 266 12.53 8.38 -11.11
N GLU A 267 12.82 8.24 -12.41
CA GLU A 267 13.43 9.31 -13.22
C GLU A 267 12.49 10.51 -13.31
N ASP A 268 11.21 10.27 -13.57
CA ASP A 268 10.17 11.29 -13.59
C ASP A 268 10.01 11.97 -12.22
N PHE A 269 10.06 11.22 -11.12
CA PHE A 269 10.09 11.76 -9.77
C PHE A 269 11.28 12.69 -9.54
N LEU A 270 12.49 12.29 -9.96
CA LEU A 270 13.70 13.11 -9.80
C LEU A 270 13.70 14.35 -10.70
N PHE A 271 13.03 14.27 -11.85
CA PHE A 271 12.84 15.39 -12.75
C PHE A 271 11.92 16.45 -12.13
N HIS A 272 10.76 16.03 -11.60
CA HIS A 272 9.78 16.94 -11.01
C HIS A 272 10.16 17.40 -9.59
N TYR A 273 10.82 16.55 -8.80
CA TYR A 273 11.09 16.78 -7.39
C TYR A 273 12.57 16.55 -7.00
N PRO A 274 13.54 17.24 -7.65
CA PRO A 274 14.97 17.00 -7.46
C PRO A 274 15.48 17.23 -6.03
N ASN A 275 14.79 18.10 -5.28
CA ASN A 275 15.13 18.52 -3.91
C ASN A 275 14.21 17.92 -2.83
N SER A 276 13.35 16.96 -3.19
CA SER A 276 12.49 16.27 -2.22
C SER A 276 13.32 15.45 -1.21
N GLU A 277 12.81 15.30 0.01
CA GLU A 277 13.37 14.38 1.01
C GLU A 277 13.49 12.94 0.48
N LYS A 278 12.63 12.55 -0.48
CA LYS A 278 12.66 11.24 -1.13
C LYS A 278 13.67 11.15 -2.29
N ALA A 279 14.31 12.24 -2.70
CA ALA A 279 15.20 12.23 -3.87
C ALA A 279 16.43 11.34 -3.65
N ALA A 280 17.05 11.38 -2.46
CA ALA A 280 18.16 10.50 -2.12
C ALA A 280 17.75 9.02 -2.15
N GLN A 281 16.59 8.69 -1.58
CA GLN A 281 16.04 7.34 -1.58
C GLN A 281 15.71 6.86 -3.01
N THR A 282 15.19 7.75 -3.86
CA THR A 282 14.86 7.47 -5.26
C THR A 282 16.11 7.14 -6.07
N ARG A 283 17.19 7.92 -5.92
CA ARG A 283 18.49 7.62 -6.54
C ARG A 283 19.04 6.26 -6.10
N ALA A 284 18.91 5.93 -4.81
CA ALA A 284 19.33 4.63 -4.30
C ALA A 284 18.51 3.47 -4.88
N ASN A 285 17.19 3.64 -5.02
CA ASN A 285 16.32 2.64 -5.63
C ASN A 285 16.65 2.42 -7.13
N LEU A 286 16.88 3.50 -7.88
CA LEU A 286 17.34 3.44 -9.27
C LEU A 286 18.66 2.68 -9.41
N GLN A 287 19.64 3.00 -8.56
CA GLN A 287 20.93 2.31 -8.56
C GLN A 287 20.76 0.80 -8.28
N LEU A 288 19.82 0.41 -7.41
CA LEU A 288 19.55 -1.00 -7.17
C LEU A 288 18.95 -1.70 -8.41
N LEU A 289 18.03 -1.05 -9.11
CA LEU A 289 17.45 -1.56 -10.36
C LEU A 289 18.53 -1.74 -11.43
N GLU A 290 19.40 -0.75 -11.61
CA GLU A 290 20.53 -0.79 -12.55
C GLU A 290 21.52 -1.89 -12.22
N ARG A 291 21.89 -2.05 -10.95
CA ARG A 291 22.78 -3.14 -10.52
C ARG A 291 22.17 -4.51 -10.80
N LYS A 292 20.88 -4.70 -10.51
CA LYS A 292 20.18 -5.96 -10.78
C LYS A 292 20.16 -6.26 -12.29
N GLN A 293 19.87 -5.25 -13.12
CA GLN A 293 19.87 -5.39 -14.58
C GLN A 293 21.27 -5.71 -15.12
N THR A 294 22.28 -4.96 -14.70
CA THR A 294 23.69 -5.14 -15.08
C THR A 294 24.18 -6.54 -14.69
N ALA A 295 23.90 -6.98 -13.47
CA ALA A 295 24.26 -8.33 -13.01
C ALA A 295 23.55 -9.43 -13.82
N SER A 296 22.31 -9.20 -14.26
CA SER A 296 21.60 -10.11 -15.16
C SER A 296 22.27 -10.18 -16.53
N SER A 297 22.52 -9.03 -17.17
CA SER A 297 23.22 -8.93 -18.46
C SER A 297 24.59 -9.63 -18.41
N TYR A 298 25.34 -9.44 -17.32
CA TYR A 298 26.65 -10.06 -17.12
C TYR A 298 26.56 -11.59 -17.00
N LYS A 299 25.57 -12.12 -16.27
CA LYS A 299 25.33 -13.57 -16.18
C LYS A 299 25.01 -14.17 -17.55
N VAL A 300 24.19 -13.49 -18.35
CA VAL A 300 23.85 -13.94 -19.72
C VAL A 300 25.09 -13.91 -20.62
N ALA A 301 25.91 -12.86 -20.53
CA ALA A 301 27.18 -12.78 -21.25
C ALA A 301 28.10 -13.98 -20.92
N LYS A 302 28.28 -14.30 -19.63
CA LYS A 302 29.07 -15.46 -19.19
C LYS A 302 28.50 -16.80 -19.65
N PHE A 303 27.18 -16.91 -19.75
CA PHE A 303 26.52 -18.13 -20.24
C PHE A 303 26.83 -18.39 -21.72
N TYR A 304 26.75 -17.36 -22.58
CA TYR A 304 27.10 -17.48 -23.99
C TYR A 304 28.60 -17.66 -24.21
N ASP A 305 29.44 -16.95 -23.44
CA ASP A 305 30.89 -17.10 -23.49
C ASP A 305 31.32 -18.54 -23.15
N LYS A 306 30.73 -19.14 -22.11
CA LYS A 306 30.99 -20.53 -21.73
C LYS A 306 30.62 -21.53 -22.85
N GLN A 307 29.57 -21.25 -23.60
CA GLN A 307 29.14 -22.06 -24.74
C GLN A 307 29.91 -21.77 -26.03
N LYS A 308 30.87 -20.83 -26.00
CA LYS A 308 31.66 -20.37 -27.15
C LYS A 308 30.85 -19.62 -28.22
N TYR A 309 29.65 -19.17 -27.88
CA TYR A 309 28.87 -18.23 -28.71
C TYR A 309 29.40 -16.82 -28.50
N TYR A 310 30.62 -16.55 -28.97
CA TYR A 310 31.38 -15.36 -28.62
C TYR A 310 30.75 -14.07 -29.13
N ARG A 311 30.12 -14.10 -30.31
CA ARG A 311 29.42 -12.95 -30.85
C ARG A 311 28.24 -12.52 -29.97
N ALA A 312 27.42 -13.48 -29.51
CA ALA A 312 26.33 -13.20 -28.58
C ALA A 312 26.89 -12.72 -27.22
N ALA A 313 27.95 -13.35 -26.71
CA ALA A 313 28.60 -12.94 -25.47
C ALA A 313 29.07 -11.48 -25.50
N VAL A 314 29.70 -11.04 -26.59
CA VAL A 314 30.17 -9.65 -26.76
C VAL A 314 29.01 -8.66 -26.77
N ILE A 315 27.85 -8.99 -27.36
CA ILE A 315 26.65 -8.13 -27.32
C ILE A 315 26.23 -7.88 -25.86
N TYR A 316 26.11 -8.94 -25.05
CA TYR A 316 25.71 -8.79 -23.65
C TYR A 316 26.82 -8.15 -22.78
N TYR A 317 28.10 -8.38 -23.07
CA TYR A 317 29.20 -7.66 -22.40
C TYR A 317 29.19 -6.16 -22.71
N ASN A 318 28.93 -5.77 -23.96
CA ASN A 318 28.76 -4.36 -24.33
C ASN A 318 27.55 -3.73 -23.62
N GLU A 319 26.46 -4.49 -23.46
CA GLU A 319 25.30 -4.02 -22.70
C GLU A 319 25.63 -3.76 -21.22
N VAL A 320 26.42 -4.61 -20.58
CA VAL A 320 26.93 -4.37 -19.20
C VAL A 320 27.74 -3.07 -19.13
N ILE A 321 28.58 -2.81 -20.14
CA ILE A 321 29.41 -1.59 -20.21
C ILE A 321 28.54 -0.34 -20.39
N ARG A 322 27.51 -0.43 -21.22
CA ARG A 322 26.56 0.66 -21.47
C ARG A 322 25.69 0.96 -20.25
N GLN A 323 25.19 -0.09 -19.57
CA GLN A 323 24.30 0.05 -18.42
C GLN A 323 25.00 0.64 -17.19
N GLN A 324 26.27 0.28 -16.95
CA GLN A 324 27.00 0.79 -15.79
C GLN A 324 28.50 0.99 -16.10
N PRO A 325 28.86 2.07 -16.81
CA PRO A 325 30.26 2.35 -17.13
C PRO A 325 31.12 2.49 -15.87
N GLY A 326 32.24 1.75 -15.82
CA GLY A 326 33.22 1.84 -14.72
C GLY A 326 32.95 0.94 -13.52
N SER A 327 31.83 0.20 -13.49
CA SER A 327 31.60 -0.88 -12.51
C SER A 327 32.63 -2.01 -12.63
N ALA A 328 32.79 -2.81 -11.58
CA ALA A 328 33.68 -3.98 -11.61
C ALA A 328 33.29 -4.94 -12.75
N GLU A 329 31.99 -5.21 -12.90
CA GLU A 329 31.43 -6.05 -13.97
C GLU A 329 31.70 -5.47 -15.36
N SER A 330 31.59 -4.14 -15.55
CA SER A 330 31.91 -3.49 -16.83
C SER A 330 33.39 -3.57 -17.17
N ASN A 331 34.27 -3.47 -16.17
CA ASN A 331 35.72 -3.57 -16.37
C ASN A 331 36.13 -5.01 -16.71
N GLU A 332 35.53 -6.00 -16.05
CA GLU A 332 35.68 -7.42 -16.40
C GLU A 332 35.15 -7.72 -17.81
N ALA A 333 33.98 -7.17 -18.17
CA ALA A 333 33.38 -7.31 -19.48
C ALA A 333 34.30 -6.74 -20.59
N LYS A 334 34.86 -5.54 -20.41
CA LYS A 334 35.84 -4.95 -21.34
C LYS A 334 37.04 -5.86 -21.54
N LYS A 335 37.68 -6.26 -20.44
CA LYS A 335 38.84 -7.17 -20.47
C LYS A 335 38.52 -8.47 -21.20
N ARG A 336 37.32 -9.03 -20.99
CA ARG A 336 36.90 -10.26 -21.63
C ARG A 336 36.66 -10.09 -23.13
N ILE A 337 36.04 -8.98 -23.55
CA ILE A 337 35.87 -8.65 -24.97
C ILE A 337 37.24 -8.59 -25.67
N ASP A 338 38.24 -7.94 -25.06
CA ASP A 338 39.58 -7.84 -25.65
C ASP A 338 40.26 -9.21 -25.79
N GLN A 339 40.09 -10.10 -24.80
CA GLN A 339 40.55 -11.48 -24.88
C GLN A 339 39.87 -12.26 -26.01
N LEU A 340 38.56 -12.09 -26.17
CA LEU A 340 37.81 -12.74 -27.25
C LEU A 340 38.27 -12.22 -28.61
N ARG A 341 38.46 -10.90 -28.75
CA ARG A 341 38.98 -10.25 -29.95
C ARG A 341 40.35 -10.80 -30.35
N ALA A 342 41.26 -10.95 -29.39
CA ALA A 342 42.57 -11.55 -29.64
C ALA A 342 42.50 -13.03 -30.03
N LYS A 343 41.50 -13.76 -29.54
CA LYS A 343 41.37 -15.22 -29.77
C LYS A 343 40.72 -15.58 -31.10
N VAL A 344 39.66 -14.88 -31.50
CA VAL A 344 38.85 -15.24 -32.68
C VAL A 344 38.87 -14.19 -33.79
N GLY A 345 39.51 -13.04 -33.56
CA GLY A 345 39.56 -11.92 -34.50
C GLY A 345 38.30 -11.05 -34.47
N ASP A 346 38.47 -9.77 -34.78
CA ASP A 346 37.39 -8.77 -34.71
C ASP A 346 36.22 -9.05 -35.64
N ALA A 347 36.50 -9.56 -36.84
CA ALA A 347 35.49 -9.82 -37.87
C ALA A 347 34.43 -10.83 -37.42
N VAL A 348 34.80 -11.77 -36.54
CA VAL A 348 33.90 -12.84 -36.05
C VAL A 348 32.98 -12.36 -34.93
N LEU A 349 33.35 -11.27 -34.25
CA LEU A 349 32.60 -10.70 -33.11
C LEU A 349 31.63 -9.59 -33.51
N GLN A 350 31.71 -9.10 -34.74
CA GLN A 350 30.83 -8.08 -35.30
C GLN A 350 29.37 -8.58 -35.41
N PRO A 351 28.36 -7.78 -35.01
CA PRO A 351 26.95 -8.07 -35.28
C PRO A 351 26.70 -8.17 -36.80
N ALA A 352 25.88 -9.11 -37.28
CA ALA A 352 25.62 -9.35 -38.71
C ALA A 352 24.98 -8.17 -39.43
N LEU A 353 24.47 -7.18 -38.69
CA LEU A 353 23.96 -5.95 -39.28
C LEU A 353 25.08 -5.12 -39.93
N SER A 354 26.33 -5.18 -39.42
CA SER A 354 27.44 -4.42 -40.01
C SER A 354 27.96 -5.01 -41.32
N THR A 355 27.73 -6.30 -41.60
CA THR A 355 28.16 -6.94 -42.85
C THR A 355 27.13 -6.79 -43.98
N ALA A 356 25.85 -6.55 -43.65
CA ALA A 356 24.79 -6.30 -44.64
C ALA A 356 24.92 -4.93 -45.33
N GLU A 357 25.42 -3.91 -44.63
CA GLU A 357 25.70 -2.59 -45.23
C GLU A 357 26.97 -2.59 -46.08
N ALA A 358 27.95 -3.45 -45.78
CA ALA A 358 29.15 -3.62 -46.60
C ALA A 358 28.90 -4.43 -47.90
N GLY A 359 27.85 -5.26 -47.93
CA GLY A 359 27.54 -6.17 -49.05
C GLY A 359 26.67 -5.59 -50.18
N LYS A 360 26.04 -4.42 -50.00
CA LYS A 360 25.16 -3.80 -51.03
C LYS A 360 25.89 -3.15 -52.23
N LYS A 361 27.19 -3.40 -52.39
CA LYS A 361 27.96 -3.08 -53.61
C LYS A 361 28.60 -4.35 -54.21
N LYS A 362 27.77 -5.32 -54.64
CA LYS A 362 27.99 -6.14 -55.86
C LYS A 362 26.99 -7.31 -55.92
N GLY A 363 26.27 -7.39 -57.04
CA GLY A 363 25.82 -8.64 -57.63
C GLY A 363 24.36 -9.00 -57.43
N ASP A 364 23.50 -8.48 -58.31
CA ASP A 364 22.27 -9.16 -58.70
C ASP A 364 22.59 -10.55 -59.27
N THR A 365 21.87 -11.59 -58.84
CA THR A 365 21.20 -12.58 -59.71
C THR A 365 20.45 -13.65 -58.89
N HIS A 366 19.14 -13.70 -59.15
CA HIS A 366 18.19 -14.83 -59.14
C HIS A 366 18.51 -16.17 -58.44
N GLY A 367 17.51 -16.67 -57.71
CA GLY A 367 17.29 -18.12 -57.56
C GLY A 367 16.53 -18.54 -56.30
N GLY A 368 15.21 -18.59 -56.36
CA GLY A 368 14.39 -19.13 -55.28
C GLY A 368 14.54 -20.66 -55.13
N ARG A 369 14.59 -21.14 -53.88
CA ARG A 369 14.24 -22.52 -53.54
C ARG A 369 13.83 -22.66 -52.07
N ILE A 370 12.60 -23.15 -51.87
CA ILE A 370 12.05 -23.57 -50.58
C ILE A 370 12.78 -24.83 -50.11
N ALA A 371 13.17 -24.88 -48.83
CA ALA A 371 13.64 -26.10 -48.18
C ALA A 371 12.93 -26.35 -46.84
N ARG A 372 12.21 -27.47 -46.88
CA ARG A 372 11.48 -28.23 -45.87
C ARG A 372 12.30 -28.55 -44.62
N GLY A 373 11.58 -28.67 -43.48
CA GLY A 373 12.14 -29.01 -42.18
C GLY A 373 12.91 -30.33 -42.13
N GLY A 374 14.00 -30.30 -41.35
CA GLY A 374 14.81 -31.44 -40.96
C GLY A 374 15.46 -31.15 -39.61
N SER A 375 15.35 -32.10 -38.70
CA SER A 375 15.91 -32.11 -37.34
C SER A 375 17.41 -31.77 -37.31
N ALA A 376 17.79 -30.75 -36.54
CA ALA A 376 19.17 -30.30 -36.38
C ALA A 376 19.99 -31.26 -35.51
N LYS A 377 21.05 -31.85 -36.09
CA LYS A 377 22.19 -32.45 -35.36
C LYS A 377 23.26 -31.37 -35.12
N PRO A 378 24.11 -31.49 -34.09
CA PRO A 378 25.07 -30.45 -33.72
C PRO A 378 26.20 -30.36 -34.75
N GLY A 379 26.31 -29.21 -35.44
CA GLY A 379 27.46 -28.85 -36.29
C GLY A 379 28.64 -28.31 -35.47
N PRO A 380 29.77 -27.95 -36.13
CA PRO A 380 30.93 -27.39 -35.45
C PRO A 380 30.58 -26.06 -34.77
N ALA A 381 31.45 -25.56 -33.88
CA ALA A 381 31.23 -24.37 -33.08
C ALA A 381 31.10 -23.10 -33.96
N ASN A 382 29.95 -22.93 -34.60
CA ASN A 382 29.71 -21.89 -35.57
C ASN A 382 29.04 -20.71 -34.88
N ASN A 383 29.69 -19.54 -34.93
CA ASN A 383 29.10 -18.22 -34.70
C ASN A 383 28.03 -17.85 -35.75
N GLU A 384 27.51 -18.84 -36.48
CA GLU A 384 26.43 -18.76 -37.48
C GLU A 384 25.07 -19.11 -36.89
N ALA A 385 24.99 -19.54 -35.62
CA ALA A 385 23.71 -19.71 -34.96
C ALA A 385 22.92 -18.40 -35.08
N PRO A 386 21.71 -18.40 -35.67
CA PRO A 386 20.88 -17.22 -35.76
C PRO A 386 20.73 -16.64 -34.35
N LEU A 387 20.92 -15.32 -34.21
CA LEU A 387 20.53 -14.63 -32.99
C LEU A 387 19.09 -15.07 -32.69
N PRO A 388 18.79 -15.52 -31.45
CA PRO A 388 17.44 -15.98 -31.15
C PRO A 388 16.47 -14.87 -31.57
N ALA A 389 15.50 -15.22 -32.42
CA ALA A 389 14.45 -14.29 -32.78
C ALA A 389 13.81 -13.79 -31.47
N PRO A 390 13.37 -12.52 -31.42
CA PRO A 390 12.88 -11.90 -30.18
C PRO A 390 11.74 -12.65 -29.49
N GLU A 391 11.15 -13.68 -30.12
CA GLU A 391 9.96 -14.37 -29.63
C GLU A 391 10.09 -15.88 -29.40
N THR A 392 11.24 -16.53 -29.62
CA THR A 392 11.28 -18.02 -29.63
C THR A 392 12.12 -18.72 -28.54
N ASP A 393 12.71 -18.00 -27.58
CA ASP A 393 13.20 -18.64 -26.35
C ASP A 393 12.70 -17.86 -25.12
N VAL A 394 11.55 -18.28 -24.60
CA VAL A 394 10.85 -17.71 -23.42
C VAL A 394 11.73 -17.75 -22.15
N SER A 395 12.93 -18.33 -22.23
CA SER A 395 13.86 -18.47 -21.11
C SER A 395 14.72 -17.22 -20.87
N LEU A 396 15.06 -16.42 -21.89
CA LEU A 396 16.01 -15.31 -21.78
C LEU A 396 15.58 -14.12 -22.66
N PRO A 397 15.51 -12.88 -22.11
CA PRO A 397 15.14 -11.71 -22.90
C PRO A 397 16.23 -11.39 -23.95
N PRO A 398 15.83 -10.95 -25.17
CA PRO A 398 16.78 -10.50 -26.19
C PRO A 398 17.56 -9.28 -25.68
N PRO A 399 18.81 -9.07 -26.14
CA PRO A 399 19.58 -7.90 -25.75
C PRO A 399 18.92 -6.63 -26.32
N ALA A 400 18.78 -5.59 -25.49
CA ALA A 400 18.18 -4.30 -25.88
C ALA A 400 18.91 -3.63 -27.05
N SER A 401 20.17 -3.98 -27.29
CA SER A 401 20.99 -3.55 -28.44
C SER A 401 20.54 -4.10 -29.80
N LEU A 402 19.49 -4.92 -29.85
CA LEU A 402 18.84 -5.37 -31.10
C LEU A 402 17.46 -4.73 -31.33
N ALA A 403 16.95 -3.94 -30.39
CA ALA A 403 15.70 -3.19 -30.58
C ALA A 403 16.00 -1.84 -31.27
N PRO A 404 15.15 -1.37 -32.21
CA PRO A 404 15.30 -0.03 -32.77
C PRO A 404 15.10 1.02 -31.68
N ASP A 405 16.02 1.98 -31.59
CA ASP A 405 15.88 3.16 -30.74
C ASP A 405 14.60 3.90 -31.15
N THR A 406 13.56 3.88 -30.31
CA THR A 406 12.31 4.62 -30.51
C THR A 406 12.31 5.97 -29.77
N THR A 407 13.49 6.48 -29.42
CA THR A 407 13.66 7.88 -28.99
C THR A 407 13.64 8.76 -30.22
N THR A 408 12.45 9.21 -30.60
CA THR A 408 12.33 10.42 -31.42
C THR A 408 12.56 11.60 -30.48
N ALA A 409 13.76 12.15 -30.48
CA ALA A 409 14.04 13.41 -29.79
C ALA A 409 13.33 14.56 -30.53
N PRO A 410 12.57 15.45 -29.86
CA PRO A 410 12.04 16.64 -30.51
C PRO A 410 13.17 17.64 -30.82
N GLU A 411 13.14 18.20 -32.04
CA GLU A 411 14.09 19.22 -32.51
C GLU A 411 14.09 20.47 -31.60
N PRO A 412 15.25 21.11 -31.38
CA PRO A 412 15.32 22.31 -30.57
C PRO A 412 14.79 23.53 -31.36
N VAL A 413 13.72 24.14 -30.83
CA VAL A 413 13.16 25.40 -31.35
C VAL A 413 14.13 26.55 -31.04
N ALA A 414 14.46 27.32 -32.07
CA ALA A 414 15.30 28.52 -32.00
C ALA A 414 14.65 29.64 -31.14
N ALA A 415 15.47 30.32 -30.34
CA ALA A 415 15.06 31.46 -29.50
C ALA A 415 14.90 32.76 -30.32
N PRO A 416 13.92 33.63 -30.01
CA PRO A 416 13.81 34.98 -30.58
C PRO A 416 14.64 36.03 -29.80
N PRO A 417 14.89 37.22 -30.37
CA PRO A 417 16.01 38.08 -30.00
C PRO A 417 15.76 38.95 -28.76
N SER A 418 16.83 39.24 -28.04
CA SER A 418 16.86 40.15 -26.90
C SER A 418 16.97 41.62 -27.34
N THR A 419 16.09 42.46 -26.79
CA THR A 419 16.18 43.93 -26.85
C THR A 419 16.43 44.51 -25.46
N SER A 420 17.62 45.10 -25.31
CA SER A 420 18.03 46.31 -24.55
C SER A 420 17.24 46.85 -23.34
N GLY A 421 17.98 47.19 -22.28
CA GLY A 421 17.77 48.31 -21.33
C GLY A 421 18.33 48.02 -19.93
N SER A 422 19.55 48.45 -19.54
CA SER A 422 19.88 49.67 -18.75
C SER A 422 18.92 49.95 -17.57
N SER A 423 19.28 50.21 -16.32
CA SER A 423 20.50 50.75 -15.68
C SER A 423 20.43 50.56 -14.14
N ASP A 424 21.54 50.89 -13.47
CA ASP A 424 21.66 51.43 -12.10
C ASP A 424 22.18 50.58 -10.93
N THR A 425 23.50 50.76 -10.72
CA THR A 425 24.23 51.22 -9.51
C THR A 425 23.87 50.72 -8.09
N SER A 426 24.87 50.06 -7.49
CA SER A 426 25.28 49.86 -6.07
C SER A 426 24.96 51.00 -5.06
N PRO A 427 25.15 50.85 -3.71
CA PRO A 427 26.04 49.90 -3.01
C PRO A 427 25.56 49.33 -1.63
N ALA A 428 26.43 48.48 -1.06
CA ALA A 428 26.42 47.95 0.32
C ALA A 428 26.45 49.04 1.41
N PRO A 429 26.28 48.67 2.71
CA PRO A 429 27.51 48.42 3.49
C PRO A 429 27.43 47.34 4.61
N GLU A 430 28.62 46.80 4.85
CA GLU A 430 29.32 46.53 6.13
C GLU A 430 28.80 45.58 7.22
N ALA A 431 29.75 44.76 7.64
CA ALA A 431 29.78 43.90 8.81
C ALA A 431 30.17 44.66 10.08
N SER A 432 29.71 44.18 11.25
CA SER A 432 30.48 44.31 12.50
C SER A 432 30.07 43.27 13.55
N ALA A 433 31.07 42.45 13.90
CA ALA A 433 31.52 42.06 15.24
C ALA A 433 30.50 41.60 16.32
N SER A 434 30.66 40.35 16.74
CA SER A 434 30.44 39.90 18.13
C SER A 434 31.50 40.49 19.08
N PRO A 435 31.34 40.48 20.42
CA PRO A 435 31.60 39.25 21.19
C PRO A 435 30.83 39.05 22.53
N ALA A 436 30.91 37.78 22.97
CA ALA A 436 31.06 37.30 24.36
C ALA A 436 29.89 37.32 25.38
N ALA A 437 29.53 36.08 25.75
CA ALA A 437 29.48 35.51 27.12
C ALA A 437 28.43 35.99 28.14
N SER A 438 27.57 35.06 28.58
CA SER A 438 27.64 34.49 29.94
C SER A 438 26.58 33.38 30.13
N ALA A 439 26.96 32.36 30.90
CA ALA A 439 26.19 31.15 31.19
C ALA A 439 25.54 31.21 32.59
N SER A 440 24.29 30.75 32.67
CA SER A 440 23.64 29.94 33.75
C SER A 440 23.53 30.51 35.19
N PRO A 441 22.74 29.91 36.13
CA PRO A 441 21.86 28.73 36.05
C PRO A 441 20.41 28.89 36.61
N ALA A 442 19.59 27.86 36.31
CA ALA A 442 18.48 27.15 37.01
C ALA A 442 17.92 27.68 38.37
N PRO A 443 16.72 27.24 38.84
CA PRO A 443 16.16 25.88 38.81
C PRO A 443 15.10 25.59 37.75
#